data_AF-J5KQQ2-F1
#
_entry.id   AF-J5KQQ2-F1
#
_cell.length_a   1.000
_cell.length_b   1.000
_cell.length_c   1.000
_cell.angle_alpha   90.00
_cell.angle_beta   90.00
_cell.angle_gamma   90.00
#
_symmetry.space_group_name_H-M   'P 1'
#
loop_
_entity.id
_entity.type
_entity.pdbx_description
1 polymer ?
#
loop_
_entity_poly.entity_id
_entity_poly.type
_entity_poly.pdbx_seq_one_letter_code
_entity_poly.pdbx_strand_id
1 'polypeptide(L)'
;MRLLFCIFALYSLAQSADFITKMEYARMLYLNPRGIGCDKCHGANGTGSVISKFKHFDKKTNKLVDDELRAPRINDLDFERFKAALESPRGVMPSYFLTAEESKILYEYVISLNNQNKPKGKK
;
A
#
# COMPACT_ATOMS: atom_id res chain seq x y z
N MET A 1 -33.73 -37.15 14.16
CA MET A 1 -32.59 -37.07 13.23
C MET A 1 -32.77 -36.02 12.12
N ARG A 2 -33.92 -35.94 11.44
CA ARG A 2 -34.19 -34.88 10.43
C ARG A 2 -34.02 -33.45 10.95
N LEU A 3 -34.53 -33.14 12.14
CA LEU A 3 -34.42 -31.81 12.75
C LEU A 3 -32.95 -31.42 13.06
N LEU A 4 -32.16 -32.37 13.58
CA LEU A 4 -30.73 -32.20 13.82
C LEU A 4 -29.96 -31.95 12.52
N PHE A 5 -30.36 -32.62 11.44
CA PHE A 5 -29.77 -32.41 10.11
C PHE A 5 -30.10 -31.02 9.54
N CYS A 6 -31.33 -30.54 9.75
CA CYS A 6 -31.72 -29.18 9.38
C CYS A 6 -30.96 -28.11 10.18
N ILE A 7 -30.78 -28.33 11.49
CA ILE A 7 -30.01 -27.42 12.36
C ILE A 7 -28.54 -27.40 11.94
N PHE A 8 -27.94 -28.55 11.60
CA PHE A 8 -26.56 -28.64 11.13
C PHE A 8 -26.36 -27.98 9.75
N ALA A 9 -27.33 -28.13 8.84
CA ALA A 9 -27.30 -27.48 7.53
C ALA A 9 -27.39 -25.94 7.67
N LEU A 10 -28.30 -25.44 8.51
CA LEU A 10 -28.44 -24.00 8.79
C LEU A 10 -27.19 -23.41 9.46
N TYR A 11 -26.55 -24.16 10.36
CA TYR A 11 -25.30 -23.73 11.00
C TYR A 11 -24.14 -23.63 9.98
N SER A 12 -24.05 -24.57 9.05
CA SER A 12 -23.06 -24.53 7.96
C SER A 12 -23.27 -23.35 7.01
N LEU A 13 -24.52 -22.98 6.73
CA LEU A 13 -24.86 -21.79 5.92
C LEU A 13 -24.56 -20.48 6.66
N ALA A 14 -24.68 -20.44 7.98
CA ALA A 14 -24.34 -19.27 8.80
C ALA A 14 -22.82 -19.05 8.97
N GLN A 15 -21.99 -20.03 8.60
CA GLN A 15 -20.53 -20.00 8.72
C GLN A 15 -19.83 -19.58 7.42
N SER A 16 -20.51 -18.90 6.48
CA SER A 16 -19.79 -18.31 5.34
C SER A 16 -18.89 -17.18 5.85
N ALA A 17 -17.62 -17.50 6.09
CA ALA A 17 -16.59 -16.50 6.35
C ALA A 17 -16.35 -15.71 5.06
N ASP A 18 -16.43 -14.39 5.13
CA ASP A 18 -15.81 -13.55 4.11
C ASP A 18 -14.31 -13.90 4.12
N PHE A 19 -13.82 -14.47 3.02
CA PHE A 19 -12.47 -15.04 2.90
C PHE A 19 -11.36 -14.03 3.24
N ILE A 20 -11.64 -12.72 3.09
CA ILE A 20 -10.76 -11.61 3.45
C ILE A 20 -11.56 -10.30 3.49
N THR A 21 -11.32 -9.44 4.48
CA THR A 21 -11.93 -8.09 4.53
C THR A 21 -11.30 -7.16 3.50
N LYS A 22 -12.01 -6.11 3.08
CA LYS A 22 -11.47 -5.09 2.15
C LYS A 22 -10.13 -4.51 2.63
N MET A 23 -9.98 -4.28 3.94
CA MET A 23 -8.76 -3.72 4.52
C MET A 23 -7.60 -4.71 4.53
N GLU A 24 -7.87 -5.99 4.79
CA GLU A 24 -6.85 -7.03 4.68
C GLU A 24 -6.41 -7.21 3.24
N TYR A 25 -7.34 -7.16 2.28
CA TYR A 25 -7.02 -7.24 0.87
C TYR A 25 -6.21 -6.01 0.40
N ALA A 26 -6.58 -4.81 0.83
CA ALA A 26 -5.82 -3.59 0.55
C ALA A 26 -4.42 -3.61 1.19
N ARG A 27 -4.28 -4.17 2.41
CA ARG A 27 -2.97 -4.44 3.04
C ARG A 27 -2.14 -5.40 2.20
N MET A 28 -2.73 -6.47 1.70
CA MET A 28 -2.06 -7.42 0.82
C MET A 28 -1.59 -6.75 -0.47
N LEU A 29 -2.42 -5.90 -1.09
CA LEU A 29 -2.03 -5.09 -2.24
C LEU A 29 -0.87 -4.15 -1.90
N TYR A 30 -0.87 -3.50 -0.73
CA TYR A 30 0.22 -2.62 -0.33
C TYR A 30 1.57 -3.35 -0.21
N LEU A 31 1.53 -4.58 0.29
CA LEU A 31 2.73 -5.41 0.48
C LEU A 31 3.15 -6.13 -0.81
N ASN A 32 2.20 -6.48 -1.68
CA ASN A 32 2.41 -7.32 -2.87
C ASN A 32 1.41 -6.99 -4.02
N PRO A 33 1.49 -5.82 -4.67
CA PRO A 33 0.53 -5.36 -5.68
C PRO A 33 0.70 -6.01 -7.07
N ARG A 34 1.37 -7.17 -7.17
CA ARG A 34 1.91 -7.83 -8.41
C ARG A 34 3.35 -7.42 -8.76
N GLY A 35 4.24 -7.43 -7.77
CA GLY A 35 5.66 -7.11 -7.96
C GLY A 35 6.29 -6.63 -6.66
N ILE A 36 7.08 -5.56 -6.75
CA ILE A 36 7.67 -4.91 -5.58
C ILE A 36 6.55 -4.25 -4.77
N GLY A 37 6.47 -4.58 -3.47
CA GLY A 37 5.54 -3.97 -2.53
C GLY A 37 5.72 -2.46 -2.41
N CYS A 38 4.62 -1.74 -2.25
CA CYS A 38 4.66 -0.29 -2.00
C CYS A 38 5.44 0.03 -0.72
N ASP A 39 5.39 -0.85 0.29
CA ASP A 39 6.13 -0.75 1.54
C ASP A 39 7.66 -0.71 1.34
N LYS A 40 8.17 -1.36 0.29
CA LYS A 40 9.61 -1.43 0.02
C LYS A 40 10.20 -0.09 -0.42
N CYS A 41 9.39 0.77 -1.04
CA CYS A 41 9.81 2.09 -1.51
C CYS A 41 9.23 3.23 -0.66
N HIS A 42 7.98 3.10 -0.20
CA HIS A 42 7.29 4.15 0.55
C HIS A 42 7.32 3.93 2.07
N GLY A 43 7.98 2.87 2.53
CA GLY A 43 8.09 2.49 3.94
C GLY A 43 6.80 1.88 4.49
N ALA A 44 6.86 1.15 5.61
CA ALA A 44 5.70 0.42 6.16
C ALA A 44 4.48 1.31 6.45
N ASN A 45 4.69 2.60 6.69
CA ASN A 45 3.66 3.58 7.03
C ASN A 45 3.30 4.52 5.87
N GLY A 46 3.87 4.33 4.66
CA GLY A 46 3.66 5.23 3.53
C GLY A 46 4.30 6.62 3.70
N THR A 47 5.33 6.74 4.55
CA THR A 47 6.03 8.00 4.85
C THR A 47 7.12 8.36 3.85
N GLY A 48 7.42 7.49 2.88
CA GLY A 48 8.58 7.57 2.01
C GLY A 48 9.84 6.98 2.66
N SER A 49 10.76 6.47 1.84
CA SER A 49 12.07 5.99 2.30
C SER A 49 13.17 6.22 1.25
N VAL A 50 14.43 6.12 1.68
CA VAL A 50 15.58 6.03 0.76
C VAL A 50 15.59 4.63 0.16
N ILE A 51 15.51 4.54 -1.16
CA ILE A 51 15.57 3.29 -1.93
C ILE A 51 17.03 2.89 -2.14
N SER A 52 17.89 3.84 -2.51
CA SER A 52 19.30 3.58 -2.77
C SER A 52 20.14 4.83 -2.56
N LYS A 53 21.42 4.63 -2.22
CA LYS A 53 22.44 5.67 -2.16
C LYS A 53 23.50 5.34 -3.20
N PHE A 54 23.95 6.33 -3.95
CA PHE A 54 24.95 6.16 -4.98
C PHE A 54 25.82 7.41 -5.08
N LYS A 55 26.91 7.31 -5.85
CA LYS A 55 27.76 8.46 -6.16
C LYS A 55 27.73 8.72 -7.65
N HIS A 56 27.69 9.98 -8.04
CA HIS A 56 27.84 10.37 -9.44
C HIS A 56 28.88 11.48 -9.58
N PHE A 57 29.49 11.57 -10.75
CA PHE A 57 30.48 12.60 -11.03
C PHE A 57 29.79 13.87 -11.53
N ASP A 58 29.88 14.95 -10.77
CA ASP A 58 29.38 16.26 -11.18
C ASP A 58 30.43 16.96 -12.04
N LYS A 59 30.13 17.09 -13.34
CA LYS A 59 30.99 17.75 -14.32
C LYS A 59 31.15 19.25 -14.08
N LYS A 60 30.22 19.92 -13.39
CA LYS A 60 30.29 21.36 -13.12
C LYS A 60 31.26 21.67 -11.99
N THR A 61 31.27 20.83 -10.95
CA THR A 61 32.15 20.99 -9.79
C THR A 61 33.42 20.13 -9.87
N ASN A 62 33.52 19.25 -10.87
CA ASN A 62 34.61 18.31 -11.11
C ASN A 62 34.87 17.38 -9.91
N LYS A 63 33.79 16.96 -9.23
CA LYS A 63 33.84 16.17 -7.98
C LYS A 63 32.88 14.99 -8.04
N LEU A 64 33.21 13.94 -7.29
CA LEU A 64 32.31 12.84 -7.01
C LEU A 64 31.34 13.25 -5.88
N VAL A 65 30.03 13.23 -6.14
CA VAL A 65 28.99 13.70 -5.23
C VAL A 65 28.13 12.52 -4.78
N ASP A 66 27.81 12.48 -3.49
CA ASP A 66 26.86 11.52 -2.92
C ASP A 66 25.42 11.93 -3.27
N ASP A 67 24.61 10.98 -3.68
CA ASP A 67 23.22 11.18 -4.06
C ASP A 67 22.34 10.02 -3.59
N GLU A 68 21.03 10.24 -3.56
CA GLU A 68 20.06 9.23 -3.12
C GLU A 68 18.82 9.18 -4.00
N LEU A 69 18.38 7.96 -4.27
CA LEU A 69 17.07 7.70 -4.84
C LEU A 69 16.07 7.54 -3.68
N ARG A 70 15.09 8.44 -3.61
CA ARG A 70 14.10 8.48 -2.53
C ARG A 70 12.68 8.40 -3.09
N ALA A 71 11.85 7.56 -2.48
CA ALA A 71 10.41 7.57 -2.76
C ALA A 71 9.69 8.58 -1.85
N PRO A 72 8.65 9.28 -2.36
CA PRO A 72 7.93 10.27 -1.60
C PRO A 72 6.99 9.64 -0.56
N ARG A 73 6.52 10.48 0.36
CA ARG A 73 5.37 10.16 1.22
C ARG A 73 4.11 10.02 0.37
N ILE A 74 3.26 9.06 0.74
CA ILE A 74 1.99 8.76 0.04
C ILE A 74 0.78 8.69 0.98
N ASN A 75 1.00 8.67 2.30
CA ASN A 75 -0.07 8.54 3.30
C ASN A 75 -0.83 9.84 3.61
N ASP A 76 -0.56 10.91 2.86
CA ASP A 76 -1.17 12.24 2.97
C ASP A 76 -1.55 12.85 1.61
N LEU A 77 -1.66 12.01 0.57
CA LEU A 77 -2.06 12.45 -0.77
C LEU A 77 -3.59 12.48 -0.91
N ASP A 78 -4.09 13.32 -1.81
CA ASP A 78 -5.46 13.19 -2.31
C ASP A 78 -5.59 12.01 -3.30
N PHE A 79 -6.82 11.55 -3.50
CA PHE A 79 -7.09 10.38 -4.34
C PHE A 79 -6.66 10.56 -5.79
N GLU A 80 -6.86 11.75 -6.37
CA GLU A 80 -6.54 12.00 -7.79
C GLU A 80 -5.03 11.93 -8.02
N ARG A 81 -4.21 12.50 -7.12
CA ARG A 81 -2.75 12.37 -7.18
C ARG A 81 -2.29 10.94 -6.99
N PHE A 82 -2.92 10.21 -6.05
CA PHE A 82 -2.60 8.81 -5.80
C PHE A 82 -2.89 7.94 -7.03
N LYS A 83 -4.09 8.10 -7.60
CA LYS A 83 -4.54 7.40 -8.81
C LYS A 83 -3.64 7.72 -10.01
N ALA A 84 -3.33 9.00 -10.23
CA ALA A 84 -2.44 9.40 -11.32
C ALA A 84 -1.04 8.77 -11.21
N ALA A 85 -0.52 8.58 -9.98
CA ALA A 85 0.75 7.91 -9.77
C ALA A 85 0.69 6.39 -10.05
N LEU A 86 -0.45 5.74 -9.84
CA LEU A 86 -0.66 4.33 -10.19
C LEU A 86 -0.84 4.12 -11.70
N GLU A 87 -1.52 5.05 -12.38
CA GLU A 87 -1.79 4.99 -13.82
C GLU A 87 -0.60 5.43 -14.67
N SER A 88 0.20 6.38 -14.16
CA SER A 88 1.37 6.95 -14.83
C SER A 88 2.56 7.01 -13.88
N PRO A 89 3.15 5.85 -13.53
CA PRO A 89 4.27 5.80 -12.60
C PRO A 89 5.49 6.55 -13.15
N ARG A 90 6.23 7.20 -12.25
CA ARG A 90 7.41 8.01 -12.58
C ARG A 90 8.67 7.40 -12.00
N GLY A 91 9.79 7.64 -12.67
CA GLY A 91 11.11 7.20 -12.22
C GLY A 91 11.20 5.68 -12.20
N VAL A 92 11.46 5.11 -11.02
CA VAL A 92 11.62 3.66 -10.81
C VAL A 92 10.37 2.98 -10.26
N MET A 93 9.27 3.71 -10.07
CA MET A 93 8.03 3.13 -9.55
C MET A 93 7.46 2.15 -10.58
N PRO A 94 7.14 0.89 -10.21
CA PRO A 94 6.61 -0.08 -11.15
C PRO A 94 5.11 0.11 -11.42
N SER A 95 4.64 -0.42 -12.55
CA SER A 95 3.22 -0.47 -12.90
C SER A 95 2.56 -1.72 -12.31
N TYR A 96 1.37 -1.56 -11.70
CA TYR A 96 0.67 -2.64 -11.01
C TYR A 96 -0.61 -3.13 -11.72
N PHE A 97 -1.06 -2.44 -12.77
CA PHE A 97 -2.26 -2.78 -13.56
C PHE A 97 -3.49 -3.06 -12.67
N LEU A 98 -3.68 -2.24 -11.63
CA LEU A 98 -4.79 -2.36 -10.70
C LEU A 98 -6.10 -1.96 -11.36
N THR A 99 -7.19 -2.60 -10.94
CA THR A 99 -8.53 -2.12 -11.28
C THR A 99 -8.83 -0.80 -10.55
N ALA A 100 -9.88 -0.09 -10.97
CA ALA A 100 -10.30 1.14 -10.31
C ALA A 100 -10.70 0.91 -8.84
N GLU A 101 -11.36 -0.21 -8.54
CA GLU A 101 -11.75 -0.58 -7.17
C GLU A 101 -10.50 -0.92 -6.33
N GLU A 102 -9.56 -1.70 -6.88
CA GLU A 102 -8.30 -2.02 -6.19
C GLU A 102 -7.49 -0.76 -5.87
N SER A 103 -7.43 0.19 -6.80
CA SER A 103 -6.76 1.48 -6.61
C SER A 103 -7.41 2.29 -5.49
N LYS A 104 -8.74 2.27 -5.41
CA LYS A 104 -9.51 2.97 -4.38
C LYS A 104 -9.30 2.37 -2.99
N ILE A 105 -9.44 1.05 -2.83
CA ILE A 105 -9.23 0.41 -1.52
C ILE A 105 -7.77 0.51 -1.07
N LEU A 106 -6.81 0.46 -2.00
CA LEU A 106 -5.40 0.66 -1.70
C LEU A 106 -5.15 2.08 -1.19
N TYR A 107 -5.75 3.09 -1.84
CA TYR A 107 -5.72 4.47 -1.36
C TYR A 107 -6.29 4.60 0.06
N GLU A 108 -7.48 4.04 0.31
CA GLU A 108 -8.12 4.07 1.63
C GLU A 108 -7.21 3.45 2.71
N TYR A 109 -6.56 2.32 2.38
CA TYR A 109 -5.57 1.70 3.27
C TYR A 109 -4.36 2.60 3.52
N VAL A 110 -3.75 3.16 2.47
CA VAL A 110 -2.57 4.03 2.58
C VAL A 110 -2.84 5.27 3.44
N ILE A 111 -3.99 5.93 3.26
CA ILE A 111 -4.39 7.08 4.08
C ILE A 111 -4.69 6.67 5.53
N SER A 112 -5.25 5.47 5.75
CA SER A 112 -5.49 4.95 7.10
C SER A 112 -4.19 4.81 7.92
N LEU A 113 -3.05 4.54 7.27
CA LEU A 113 -1.75 4.44 7.93
C LEU A 113 -1.37 5.74 8.65
N ASN A 114 -1.70 6.91 8.10
CA ASN A 114 -1.39 8.18 8.75
C ASN A 114 -2.21 8.37 10.05
N ASN A 115 -3.46 7.91 10.06
CA ASN A 115 -4.32 7.99 11.25
C ASN A 115 -3.87 7.05 12.38
N GLN A 116 -3.30 5.89 12.04
CA GLN A 116 -2.74 4.95 13.02
C GLN A 116 -1.44 5.46 13.65
N ASN A 117 -0.75 6.40 12.99
CA ASN A 117 0.50 7.01 13.47
C ASN A 117 0.29 8.23 14.37
N LYS A 118 -0.94 8.70 14.59
CA LYS A 118 -1.20 9.77 15.56
C LYS A 118 -0.94 9.22 16.97
N PRO A 119 -0.16 9.91 17.82
CA PRO A 119 0.03 9.49 19.20
C PRO A 119 -1.36 9.36 19.82
N LYS A 120 -1.71 8.16 20.32
CA LYS A 120 -2.91 7.97 21.12
C LYS A 120 -2.79 8.94 22.29
N GLY A 121 -3.57 10.01 22.27
CA GLY A 121 -3.56 11.02 23.31
C GLY A 121 -3.66 10.30 24.65
N LYS A 122 -2.70 10.56 25.54
CA LYS A 122 -2.83 10.19 26.95
C LYS A 122 -4.11 10.88 27.44
N LYS A 123 -5.17 10.09 27.64
CA LYS A 123 -6.27 10.49 28.52
C LYS A 123 -5.76 10.45 29.95
#